data_AF-A0A3L6JM26-F1
#
_entry.id   AF-A0A3L6JM26-F1
#
_cell.length_a   1.000
_cell.length_b   1.000
_cell.length_c   1.000
_cell.angle_alpha   90.00
_cell.angle_beta   90.00
_cell.angle_gamma   90.00
#
_symmetry.space_group_name_H-M   'P 1'
#
loop_
_entity.id
_entity.type
_entity.pdbx_description
1 polymer ?
#
loop_
_entity_poly.entity_id
_entity_poly.type
_entity_poly.pdbx_seq_one_letter_code
_entity_poly.pdbx_strand_id
1 'polypeptide(L)'
;MLRHRETILLSLLLLVVPLVTSGMTLDAQAQVQPVYEVAVSVASLAGIVEGIGGQLITVSILMEQEADPHSFTVTPAVLAIAEAADLLVFTGHFQWEEDIANETATPFITLHDEIALETYEDYGAALSALPGGIELEGQRGNPHAYWLLPRNAIAIANATRAALSTLNVTLSESWNSHFASFVQKMSDLQSLIASLDETQGFSNMRAVAVFPSEIYVAEAFGIKCDTVLVVESITISGAKLLEVQDALRNGTVQLIIGSDVSQFQAGGEFAYQLQADYGGTLIWWKTLFFAEMDYFALMTFNLGALASGLEGRSGSTGSETVNVALVVLVASLGIVVTIETIILIVRARAE
;
A
#
# COMPACT_ATOMS: atom_id res chain seq x y z
N MET A 1 46.86 43.74 -36.97
CA MET A 1 46.89 42.94 -35.73
C MET A 1 45.50 42.52 -35.24
N LEU A 2 44.43 43.33 -35.42
CA LEU A 2 43.06 42.93 -35.05
C LEU A 2 42.46 41.79 -35.90
N ARG A 3 42.63 41.81 -37.23
CA ARG A 3 42.07 40.76 -38.13
C ARG A 3 42.58 39.33 -37.86
N HIS A 4 43.79 39.18 -37.34
CA HIS A 4 44.33 37.85 -37.01
C HIS A 4 43.79 37.29 -35.68
N ARG A 5 43.41 38.17 -34.73
CA ARG A 5 42.79 37.74 -33.47
C ARG A 5 41.35 37.26 -33.69
N GLU A 6 40.61 37.91 -34.58
CA GLU A 6 39.24 37.52 -34.94
C GLU A 6 39.19 36.15 -35.63
N THR A 7 40.12 35.86 -36.54
CA THR A 7 40.19 34.54 -37.21
C THR A 7 40.55 33.41 -36.25
N ILE A 8 41.39 33.66 -35.25
CA ILE A 8 41.79 32.64 -34.26
C ILE A 8 40.63 32.37 -33.28
N LEU A 9 39.91 33.42 -32.84
CA LEU A 9 38.72 33.29 -32.00
C LEU A 9 37.58 32.55 -32.71
N LEU A 10 37.35 32.83 -34.00
CA LEU A 10 36.33 32.14 -34.79
C LEU A 10 36.68 30.66 -35.00
N SER A 11 37.97 30.35 -35.18
CA SER A 11 38.48 28.98 -35.34
C SER A 11 38.41 28.18 -34.02
N LEU A 12 38.66 28.83 -32.88
CA LEU A 12 38.49 28.21 -31.56
C LEU A 12 37.01 27.95 -31.25
N LEU A 13 36.12 28.90 -31.60
CA LEU A 13 34.68 28.76 -31.40
C LEU A 13 34.10 27.61 -32.25
N LEU A 14 34.56 27.45 -33.50
CA LEU A 14 34.15 26.35 -34.38
C LEU A 14 34.62 24.96 -33.93
N LEU A 15 35.70 24.89 -33.13
CA LEU A 15 36.25 23.61 -32.64
C LEU A 15 35.69 23.20 -31.27
N VAL A 16 35.14 24.15 -30.50
CA VAL A 16 34.53 23.87 -29.17
C VAL A 16 33.07 23.42 -29.30
N VAL A 17 32.33 23.91 -30.31
CA VAL A 17 30.92 23.54 -30.53
C VAL A 17 30.70 22.02 -30.74
N PRO A 18 31.50 21.29 -31.52
CA PRO A 18 31.33 19.84 -31.68
C PRO A 18 31.69 19.06 -30.40
N LEU A 19 32.59 19.60 -29.57
CA LEU A 19 33.11 18.92 -28.39
C LEU A 19 32.13 18.98 -27.20
N VAL A 20 31.27 20.01 -27.16
CA VAL A 20 30.19 20.12 -26.16
C VAL A 20 28.96 19.31 -26.55
N THR A 21 28.70 19.10 -27.84
CA THR A 21 27.55 18.30 -28.31
C THR A 21 27.77 16.78 -28.24
N SER A 22 29.01 16.30 -28.17
CA SER A 22 29.32 14.85 -28.06
C SER A 22 29.08 14.25 -26.66
N GLY A 23 28.77 15.07 -25.65
CA GLY A 23 28.47 14.61 -24.28
C GLY A 23 26.97 14.51 -23.96
N MET A 24 26.09 14.94 -24.86
CA MET A 24 24.64 14.82 -24.69
C MET A 24 24.16 13.52 -25.32
N THR A 25 24.27 12.42 -24.60
CA THR A 25 23.40 11.27 -24.85
C THR A 25 21.99 11.74 -24.53
N LEU A 26 21.23 12.11 -25.57
CA LEU A 26 19.79 12.08 -25.49
C LEU A 26 19.43 10.62 -25.22
N ASP A 27 19.23 10.27 -23.95
CA ASP A 27 18.46 9.09 -23.61
C ASP A 27 17.09 9.31 -24.24
N ALA A 28 16.93 8.79 -25.45
CA ALA A 28 15.64 8.64 -26.07
C ALA A 28 14.89 7.64 -25.19
N GLN A 29 14.20 8.15 -24.18
CA GLN A 29 13.13 7.42 -23.51
C GLN A 29 12.07 7.18 -24.58
N ALA A 30 12.23 6.09 -25.33
CA ALA A 30 11.12 5.53 -26.08
C ALA A 30 10.01 5.33 -25.05
N GLN A 31 8.87 6.02 -25.24
CA GLN A 31 7.69 5.77 -24.41
C GLN A 31 7.33 4.31 -24.64
N VAL A 32 7.66 3.46 -23.66
CA VAL A 32 7.22 2.07 -23.62
C VAL A 32 5.71 2.14 -23.48
N GLN A 33 5.00 1.80 -24.55
CA GLN A 33 3.56 1.69 -24.50
C GLN A 33 3.21 0.38 -23.78
N PRO A 34 2.20 0.39 -22.90
CA PRO A 34 1.70 -0.83 -22.27
C PRO A 34 1.37 -1.89 -23.33
N VAL A 35 1.70 -3.14 -23.01
CA VAL A 35 1.50 -4.28 -23.91
C VAL A 35 0.28 -5.11 -23.51
N TYR A 36 -0.05 -5.14 -22.22
CA TYR A 36 -1.17 -5.91 -21.67
C TYR A 36 -2.09 -5.04 -20.82
N GLU A 37 -3.38 -5.30 -20.90
CA GLU A 37 -4.38 -4.72 -20.00
C GLU A 37 -4.69 -5.74 -18.89
N VAL A 38 -4.46 -5.36 -17.63
CA VAL A 38 -4.72 -6.21 -16.47
C VAL A 38 -5.80 -5.57 -15.62
N ALA A 39 -6.88 -6.30 -15.31
CA ALA A 39 -7.92 -5.81 -14.42
C ALA A 39 -7.83 -6.50 -13.06
N VAL A 40 -7.75 -5.71 -12.00
CA VAL A 40 -7.73 -6.21 -10.62
C VAL A 40 -9.09 -5.99 -9.96
N SER A 41 -9.51 -6.91 -9.08
CA SER A 41 -10.78 -6.74 -8.35
C SER A 41 -10.77 -5.50 -7.46
N VAL A 42 -9.73 -5.36 -6.63
CA VAL A 42 -9.59 -4.27 -5.66
C VAL A 42 -8.27 -3.53 -5.84
N ALA A 43 -8.27 -2.23 -5.54
CA ALA A 43 -7.10 -1.35 -5.66
C ALA A 43 -5.84 -1.91 -4.97
N SER A 44 -6.03 -2.67 -3.88
CA SER A 44 -4.92 -3.24 -3.13
C SER A 44 -4.09 -4.28 -3.87
N LEU A 45 -4.67 -4.94 -4.87
CA LEU A 45 -3.92 -5.86 -5.73
C LEU A 45 -3.14 -5.10 -6.81
N ALA A 46 -3.61 -3.91 -7.24
CA ALA A 46 -2.94 -3.11 -8.27
C ALA A 46 -1.50 -2.80 -7.88
N GLY A 47 -1.25 -2.34 -6.65
CA GLY A 47 0.10 -1.98 -6.20
C GLY A 47 1.09 -3.15 -6.18
N ILE A 48 0.62 -4.40 -6.11
CA ILE A 48 1.45 -5.60 -6.23
C ILE A 48 1.66 -5.94 -7.72
N VAL A 49 0.58 -5.94 -8.50
CA VAL A 49 0.56 -6.28 -9.93
C VAL A 49 1.42 -5.32 -10.76
N GLU A 50 1.30 -4.02 -10.51
CA GLU A 50 2.11 -2.97 -11.15
C GLU A 50 3.60 -3.15 -10.85
N GLY A 51 3.95 -3.63 -9.66
CA GLY A 51 5.33 -3.95 -9.29
C GLY A 51 5.95 -5.06 -10.15
N ILE A 52 5.13 -5.88 -10.81
CA ILE A 52 5.55 -6.99 -11.66
C ILE A 52 5.45 -6.63 -13.15
N GLY A 53 4.37 -5.96 -13.55
CA GLY A 53 4.19 -5.57 -14.95
C GLY A 53 4.95 -4.30 -15.35
N GLY A 54 5.20 -3.38 -14.42
CA GLY A 54 5.84 -2.10 -14.71
C GLY A 54 5.16 -1.36 -15.86
N GLN A 55 5.95 -0.74 -16.74
CA GLN A 55 5.43 0.00 -17.91
C GLN A 55 4.90 -0.90 -19.04
N LEU A 56 5.02 -2.22 -18.91
CA LEU A 56 4.56 -3.18 -19.92
C LEU A 56 3.11 -3.59 -19.73
N ILE A 57 2.46 -3.16 -18.65
CA ILE A 57 1.03 -3.38 -18.41
C ILE A 57 0.34 -2.06 -18.08
N THR A 58 -0.96 -2.01 -18.35
CA THR A 58 -1.89 -1.07 -17.75
C THR A 58 -2.70 -1.82 -16.71
N VAL A 59 -2.95 -1.22 -15.54
CA VAL A 59 -3.82 -1.81 -14.53
C VAL A 59 -5.12 -1.02 -14.40
N SER A 60 -6.25 -1.70 -14.54
CA SER A 60 -7.59 -1.18 -14.25
C SER A 60 -8.14 -1.81 -12.97
N ILE A 61 -8.97 -1.08 -12.24
CA ILE A 61 -9.57 -1.54 -10.97
C ILE A 61 -11.06 -1.72 -11.21
N LEU A 62 -11.58 -2.93 -10.98
CA LEU A 62 -12.98 -3.26 -11.26
C LEU A 62 -13.94 -2.68 -10.22
N MET A 63 -13.57 -2.75 -8.94
CA MET A 63 -14.35 -2.19 -7.85
C MET A 63 -13.78 -0.85 -7.40
N GLU A 64 -14.55 0.22 -7.59
CA GLU A 64 -14.19 1.56 -7.13
C GLU A 64 -14.05 1.62 -5.59
N GLN A 65 -13.15 2.49 -5.12
CA GLN A 65 -12.66 2.52 -3.73
C GLN A 65 -13.73 2.85 -2.67
N GLU A 66 -14.86 3.44 -3.07
CA GLU A 66 -15.92 3.88 -2.15
C GLU A 66 -17.04 2.83 -1.96
N ALA A 67 -17.00 1.72 -2.71
CA ALA A 67 -17.98 0.66 -2.57
C ALA A 67 -17.62 -0.29 -1.41
N ASP A 68 -18.63 -0.71 -0.64
CA ASP A 68 -18.48 -1.87 0.22
C ASP A 68 -18.33 -3.12 -0.66
N PRO A 69 -17.19 -3.84 -0.57
CA PRO A 69 -16.90 -4.93 -1.48
C PRO A 69 -17.84 -6.12 -1.34
N HIS A 70 -18.50 -6.27 -0.19
CA HIS A 70 -19.47 -7.34 0.05
C HIS A 70 -20.85 -7.06 -0.55
N SER A 71 -21.17 -5.79 -0.83
CA SER A 71 -22.43 -5.37 -1.45
C SER A 71 -22.26 -4.83 -2.87
N PHE A 72 -21.03 -4.88 -3.40
CA PHE A 72 -20.73 -4.49 -4.76
C PHE A 72 -21.54 -5.30 -5.77
N THR A 73 -22.07 -4.61 -6.79
CA THR A 73 -22.86 -5.21 -7.86
C THR A 73 -22.15 -5.01 -9.20
N VAL A 74 -21.88 -6.10 -9.92
CA VAL A 74 -21.25 -6.03 -11.24
C VAL A 74 -22.16 -5.28 -12.20
N THR A 75 -21.63 -4.20 -12.78
CA THR A 75 -22.33 -3.43 -13.82
C THR A 75 -21.88 -3.87 -15.21
N PRO A 76 -22.66 -3.61 -16.26
CA PRO A 76 -22.22 -3.88 -17.64
C PRO A 76 -20.90 -3.18 -18.01
N ALA A 77 -20.59 -2.04 -17.40
CA ALA A 77 -19.33 -1.34 -17.62
C ALA A 77 -18.15 -2.10 -17.01
N VAL A 78 -18.32 -2.63 -15.80
CA VAL A 78 -17.30 -3.45 -15.11
C VAL A 78 -17.06 -4.74 -15.88
N LEU A 79 -18.12 -5.40 -16.35
CA LEU A 79 -18.01 -6.60 -17.16
C LEU A 79 -17.27 -6.33 -18.48
N ALA A 80 -17.55 -5.20 -19.14
CA ALA A 80 -16.84 -4.80 -20.36
C ALA A 80 -15.34 -4.55 -20.13
N ILE A 81 -14.95 -4.00 -18.96
CA ILE A 81 -13.53 -3.85 -18.58
C ILE A 81 -12.89 -5.24 -18.40
N ALA A 82 -13.57 -6.15 -17.72
CA ALA A 82 -13.08 -7.51 -17.49
C ALA A 82 -12.94 -8.32 -18.80
N GLU A 83 -13.89 -8.20 -19.73
CA GLU A 83 -13.83 -8.85 -21.05
C GLU A 83 -12.70 -8.29 -21.94
N ALA A 84 -12.36 -7.01 -21.78
CA ALA A 84 -11.33 -6.35 -22.57
C ALA A 84 -9.90 -6.58 -22.03
N ALA A 85 -9.75 -7.02 -20.78
CA ALA A 85 -8.47 -7.30 -20.17
C ALA A 85 -7.84 -8.58 -20.75
N ASP A 86 -6.51 -8.65 -20.71
CA ASP A 86 -5.74 -9.85 -21.02
C ASP A 86 -5.58 -10.78 -19.81
N LEU A 87 -5.73 -10.24 -18.60
CA LEU A 87 -5.63 -10.97 -17.33
C LEU A 87 -6.53 -10.33 -16.27
N LEU A 88 -7.27 -11.16 -15.53
CA LEU A 88 -7.96 -10.75 -14.31
C LEU A 88 -7.18 -11.18 -13.06
N VAL A 89 -7.16 -10.36 -12.02
CA VAL A 89 -6.49 -10.64 -10.76
C VAL A 89 -7.47 -10.43 -9.61
N PHE A 90 -7.89 -11.51 -8.99
CA PHE A 90 -8.95 -11.52 -7.97
C PHE A 90 -8.42 -11.80 -6.58
N THR A 91 -9.18 -11.40 -5.56
CA THR A 91 -8.86 -11.72 -4.17
C THR A 91 -9.21 -13.17 -3.83
N GLY A 92 -10.22 -13.75 -4.50
CA GLY A 92 -10.76 -15.07 -4.19
C GLY A 92 -11.68 -15.05 -2.98
N HIS A 93 -12.29 -13.91 -2.69
CA HIS A 93 -13.12 -13.69 -1.51
C HIS A 93 -14.57 -13.34 -1.86
N PHE A 94 -14.79 -12.60 -2.96
CA PHE A 94 -16.11 -12.07 -3.25
C PHE A 94 -16.84 -12.86 -4.32
N GLN A 95 -18.14 -13.13 -4.11
CA GLN A 95 -18.99 -13.84 -5.07
C GLN A 95 -18.97 -13.19 -6.46
N TRP A 96 -18.94 -11.86 -6.52
CA TRP A 96 -18.92 -11.14 -7.79
C TRP A 96 -17.63 -11.34 -8.58
N GLU A 97 -16.52 -11.72 -7.94
CA GLU A 97 -15.29 -12.12 -8.66
C GLU A 97 -15.52 -13.44 -9.40
N GLU A 98 -16.18 -14.41 -8.75
CA GLU A 98 -16.56 -15.69 -9.37
C GLU A 98 -17.56 -15.49 -10.51
N ASP A 99 -18.53 -14.57 -10.34
CA ASP A 99 -19.50 -14.25 -11.39
C ASP A 99 -18.79 -13.70 -12.64
N ILE A 100 -17.84 -12.77 -12.48
CA ILE A 100 -17.02 -12.26 -13.59
C ILE A 100 -16.16 -13.37 -14.20
N ALA A 101 -15.55 -14.24 -13.39
CA ALA A 101 -14.74 -15.36 -13.87
C ALA A 101 -15.56 -16.33 -14.76
N ASN A 102 -16.83 -16.55 -14.39
CA ASN A 102 -17.74 -17.45 -15.11
C ASN A 102 -18.38 -16.81 -16.35
N GLU A 103 -18.59 -15.50 -16.34
CA GLU A 103 -19.21 -14.76 -17.44
C GLU A 103 -18.21 -14.34 -18.52
N THR A 104 -16.91 -14.29 -18.20
CA THR A 104 -15.85 -13.89 -19.15
C THR A 104 -15.02 -15.09 -19.61
N ALA A 105 -14.37 -14.95 -20.77
CA ALA A 105 -13.36 -15.91 -21.25
C ALA A 105 -11.93 -15.48 -20.89
N THR A 106 -11.78 -14.39 -20.13
CA THR A 106 -10.49 -13.80 -19.77
C THR A 106 -9.81 -14.70 -18.73
N PRO A 107 -8.54 -15.08 -18.92
CA PRO A 107 -7.83 -15.85 -17.91
C PRO A 107 -7.69 -15.03 -16.63
N PHE A 108 -7.73 -15.71 -15.48
CA PHE A 108 -7.65 -15.05 -14.19
C PHE A 108 -6.72 -15.78 -13.23
N ILE A 109 -6.21 -15.03 -12.25
CA ILE A 109 -5.50 -15.55 -11.08
C ILE A 109 -6.26 -15.15 -9.82
N THR A 110 -6.22 -16.00 -8.80
CA THR A 110 -6.96 -15.80 -7.55
C THR A 110 -6.29 -16.56 -6.40
N LEU A 111 -6.84 -16.46 -5.19
CA LEU A 111 -6.32 -17.20 -4.03
C LEU A 111 -6.33 -18.71 -4.27
N HIS A 112 -7.50 -19.24 -4.62
CA HIS A 112 -7.73 -20.67 -4.84
C HIS A 112 -8.90 -20.86 -5.82
N ASP A 113 -8.64 -21.49 -6.96
CA ASP A 113 -9.66 -21.93 -7.92
C ASP A 113 -9.03 -22.97 -8.88
N GLU A 114 -9.73 -24.05 -9.19
CA GLU A 114 -9.23 -25.13 -10.06
C GLU A 114 -9.14 -24.73 -11.55
N ILE A 115 -9.93 -23.75 -11.99
CA ILE A 115 -9.94 -23.26 -13.37
C ILE A 115 -9.09 -22.00 -13.57
N ALA A 116 -8.56 -21.41 -12.49
CA ALA A 116 -7.66 -20.28 -12.57
C ALA A 116 -6.37 -20.63 -13.33
N LEU A 117 -5.79 -19.63 -14.01
CA LEU A 117 -4.53 -19.77 -14.72
C LEU A 117 -3.37 -20.07 -13.74
N GLU A 118 -3.38 -19.41 -12.59
CA GLU A 118 -2.45 -19.58 -11.49
C GLU A 118 -3.20 -19.31 -10.17
N THR A 119 -2.81 -19.99 -9.08
CA THR A 119 -3.38 -19.73 -7.75
C THR A 119 -2.31 -19.17 -6.80
N TYR A 120 -2.68 -18.26 -5.90
CA TYR A 120 -1.71 -17.72 -4.94
C TYR A 120 -1.23 -18.78 -3.95
N GLU A 121 -2.07 -19.76 -3.62
CA GLU A 121 -1.70 -20.87 -2.74
C GLU A 121 -0.55 -21.73 -3.31
N ASP A 122 -0.48 -21.92 -4.64
CA ASP A 122 0.63 -22.63 -5.29
C ASP A 122 1.98 -21.94 -5.08
N TYR A 123 1.94 -20.63 -4.80
CA TYR A 123 3.10 -19.80 -4.50
C TYR A 123 3.26 -19.49 -3.01
N GLY A 124 2.47 -20.13 -2.14
CA GLY A 124 2.61 -20.08 -0.68
C GLY A 124 1.75 -19.04 0.03
N ALA A 125 0.77 -18.43 -0.65
CA ALA A 125 -0.23 -17.63 0.05
C ALA A 125 -1.07 -18.51 0.99
N ALA A 126 -1.47 -17.95 2.14
CA ALA A 126 -2.36 -18.62 3.06
C ALA A 126 -3.14 -17.60 3.91
N LEU A 127 -4.37 -17.97 4.26
CA LEU A 127 -5.20 -17.21 5.19
C LEU A 127 -4.82 -17.54 6.63
N SER A 128 -4.57 -16.51 7.43
CA SER A 128 -4.37 -16.63 8.88
C SER A 128 -5.72 -16.76 9.59
N ALA A 129 -5.75 -17.46 10.73
CA ALA A 129 -6.96 -17.55 11.55
C ALA A 129 -7.27 -16.21 12.23
N LEU A 130 -8.55 -15.95 12.52
CA LEU A 130 -8.94 -14.80 13.35
C LEU A 130 -8.58 -15.06 14.83
N PRO A 131 -8.14 -14.01 15.55
CA PRO A 131 -7.86 -14.14 16.97
C PRO A 131 -9.13 -14.31 17.80
N GLY A 132 -8.98 -14.87 19.01
CA GLY A 132 -10.10 -15.05 19.94
C GLY A 132 -11.00 -16.26 19.64
N GLY A 133 -10.60 -17.15 18.73
CA GLY A 133 -11.39 -18.34 18.36
C GLY A 133 -12.61 -18.02 17.50
N ILE A 134 -12.57 -16.89 16.79
CA ILE A 134 -13.62 -16.49 15.84
C ILE A 134 -13.43 -17.32 14.57
N GLU A 135 -14.49 -18.00 14.15
CA GLU A 135 -14.55 -18.72 12.87
C GLU A 135 -15.53 -17.98 11.96
N LEU A 136 -15.15 -17.82 10.69
CA LEU A 136 -16.01 -17.26 9.65
C LEU A 136 -16.66 -18.43 8.91
N GLU A 137 -17.99 -18.42 8.82
CA GLU A 137 -18.72 -19.52 8.20
C GLU A 137 -18.34 -19.64 6.72
N GLY A 138 -18.02 -20.86 6.28
CA GLY A 138 -17.62 -21.14 4.89
C GLY A 138 -16.20 -20.70 4.53
N GLN A 139 -15.43 -20.13 5.46
CA GLN A 139 -14.08 -19.64 5.19
C GLN A 139 -13.00 -20.49 5.89
N ARG A 140 -11.88 -20.70 5.20
CA ARG A 140 -10.72 -21.46 5.75
C ARG A 140 -9.81 -20.63 6.66
N GLY A 141 -10.04 -19.33 6.74
CA GLY A 141 -9.28 -18.36 7.52
C GLY A 141 -9.87 -16.97 7.35
N ASN A 142 -9.08 -15.93 7.67
CA ASN A 142 -9.48 -14.54 7.49
C ASN A 142 -9.23 -14.08 6.03
N PRO A 143 -10.23 -13.89 5.17
CA PRO A 143 -10.00 -13.46 3.81
C PRO A 143 -9.76 -11.94 3.69
N HIS A 144 -9.94 -11.18 4.76
CA HIS A 144 -9.90 -9.72 4.72
C HIS A 144 -8.46 -9.21 4.68
N ALA A 145 -8.05 -8.67 3.53
CA ALA A 145 -6.75 -8.04 3.34
C ALA A 145 -5.53 -8.93 3.57
N TYR A 146 -5.64 -10.24 3.29
CA TYR A 146 -4.53 -11.19 3.45
C TYR A 146 -3.29 -10.84 2.62
N TRP A 147 -3.45 -10.09 1.53
CA TRP A 147 -2.35 -9.56 0.71
C TRP A 147 -1.42 -8.61 1.47
N LEU A 148 -1.86 -8.02 2.59
CA LEU A 148 -1.01 -7.15 3.42
C LEU A 148 0.11 -7.93 4.12
N LEU A 149 -0.01 -9.24 4.22
CA LEU A 149 1.04 -10.09 4.78
C LEU A 149 2.19 -10.27 3.76
N PRO A 150 3.46 -9.97 4.11
CA PRO A 150 4.60 -10.04 3.19
C PRO A 150 4.72 -11.34 2.39
N ARG A 151 4.47 -12.49 3.03
CA ARG A 151 4.51 -13.80 2.34
C ARG A 151 3.44 -13.91 1.26
N ASN A 152 2.23 -13.41 1.53
CA ASN A 152 1.11 -13.46 0.61
C ASN A 152 1.31 -12.45 -0.54
N ALA A 153 1.87 -11.26 -0.26
CA ALA A 153 2.25 -10.30 -1.29
C ALA A 153 3.28 -10.88 -2.28
N ILE A 154 4.30 -11.60 -1.80
CA ILE A 154 5.25 -12.32 -2.66
C ILE A 154 4.54 -13.39 -3.49
N ALA A 155 3.62 -14.15 -2.90
CA ALA A 155 2.89 -15.19 -3.60
C ALA A 155 2.01 -14.63 -4.73
N ILE A 156 1.27 -13.55 -4.47
CA ILE A 156 0.46 -12.83 -5.48
C ILE A 156 1.38 -12.29 -6.60
N ALA A 157 2.50 -11.69 -6.24
CA ALA A 157 3.50 -11.22 -7.20
C ALA A 157 4.06 -12.35 -8.08
N ASN A 158 4.29 -13.54 -7.51
CA ASN A 158 4.82 -14.67 -8.25
C ASN A 158 3.77 -15.31 -9.18
N ALA A 159 2.52 -15.42 -8.72
CA ALA A 159 1.40 -15.83 -9.55
C ALA A 159 1.20 -14.87 -10.74
N THR A 160 1.29 -13.56 -10.48
CA THR A 160 1.23 -12.52 -11.53
C THR A 160 2.36 -12.71 -12.55
N ARG A 161 3.60 -12.90 -12.08
CA ARG A 161 4.77 -13.16 -12.95
C ARG A 161 4.58 -14.40 -13.81
N ALA A 162 4.05 -15.48 -13.22
CA ALA A 162 3.81 -16.74 -13.92
C ALA A 162 2.72 -16.58 -14.98
N ALA A 163 1.59 -15.99 -14.63
CA ALA A 163 0.50 -15.69 -15.56
C ALA A 163 0.96 -14.82 -16.75
N LEU A 164 1.66 -13.72 -16.48
CA LEU A 164 2.22 -12.85 -17.54
C LEU A 164 3.25 -13.58 -18.42
N SER A 165 4.00 -14.52 -17.86
CA SER A 165 4.92 -15.37 -18.63
C SER A 165 4.19 -16.37 -19.52
N THR A 166 3.06 -16.89 -19.06
CA THR A 166 2.18 -17.77 -19.85
C THR A 166 1.52 -16.99 -20.99
N LEU A 167 1.08 -15.76 -20.74
CA LEU A 167 0.54 -14.87 -21.77
C LEU A 167 1.60 -14.48 -22.81
N ASN A 168 2.85 -14.25 -22.38
CA ASN A 168 3.93 -13.90 -23.28
C ASN A 168 5.32 -14.34 -22.81
N VAL A 169 5.76 -15.46 -23.38
CA VAL A 169 7.08 -16.05 -23.12
C VAL A 169 8.25 -15.15 -23.55
N THR A 170 8.04 -14.24 -24.52
CA THR A 170 9.13 -13.37 -25.00
C THR A 170 9.50 -12.27 -24.02
N LEU A 171 8.59 -11.94 -23.09
CA LEU A 171 8.81 -10.94 -22.03
C LEU A 171 9.19 -11.57 -20.67
N SER A 172 9.35 -12.90 -20.60
CA SER A 172 9.63 -13.60 -19.33
C SER A 172 10.88 -13.10 -18.61
N GLU A 173 11.92 -12.66 -19.32
CA GLU A 173 13.10 -12.08 -18.67
C GLU A 173 12.77 -10.77 -17.94
N SER A 174 11.95 -9.90 -18.54
CA SER A 174 11.45 -8.68 -17.90
C SER A 174 10.62 -8.99 -16.66
N TRP A 175 9.67 -9.94 -16.75
CA TRP A 175 8.84 -10.36 -15.62
C TRP A 175 9.66 -10.93 -14.48
N ASN A 176 10.65 -11.78 -14.79
CA ASN A 176 11.56 -12.34 -13.79
C ASN A 176 12.42 -11.26 -13.13
N SER A 177 12.90 -10.27 -13.89
CA SER A 177 13.67 -9.15 -13.37
C SER A 177 12.83 -8.26 -12.44
N HIS A 178 11.60 -7.93 -12.83
CA HIS A 178 10.69 -7.15 -11.98
C HIS A 178 10.33 -7.91 -10.70
N PHE A 179 10.04 -9.20 -10.79
CA PHE A 179 9.78 -10.04 -9.61
C PHE A 179 10.99 -10.12 -8.67
N ALA A 180 12.20 -10.28 -9.21
CA ALA A 180 13.43 -10.26 -8.39
C ALA A 180 13.58 -8.91 -7.67
N SER A 181 13.30 -7.79 -8.34
CA SER A 181 13.29 -6.47 -7.70
C SER A 181 12.22 -6.35 -6.63
N PHE A 182 11.03 -6.90 -6.84
CA PHE A 182 9.95 -6.91 -5.85
C PHE A 182 10.36 -7.69 -4.59
N VAL A 183 10.94 -8.88 -4.76
CA VAL A 183 11.46 -9.70 -3.65
C VAL A 183 12.57 -8.97 -2.90
N GLN A 184 13.47 -8.28 -3.59
CA GLN A 184 14.51 -7.48 -2.93
C GLN A 184 13.92 -6.35 -2.08
N LYS A 185 12.97 -5.57 -2.63
CA LYS A 185 12.26 -4.53 -1.86
C LYS A 185 11.54 -5.10 -0.65
N MET A 186 10.99 -6.32 -0.75
CA MET A 186 10.37 -7.00 0.39
C MET A 186 11.38 -7.35 1.47
N SER A 187 12.55 -7.87 1.09
CA SER A 187 13.65 -8.13 2.04
C SER A 187 14.09 -6.84 2.74
N ASP A 188 14.14 -5.72 2.03
CA ASP A 188 14.52 -4.42 2.60
C ASP A 188 13.45 -3.93 3.60
N LEU A 189 12.17 -4.06 3.26
CA LEU A 189 11.04 -3.74 4.16
C LEU A 189 11.08 -4.61 5.43
N GLN A 190 11.29 -5.92 5.31
CA GLN A 190 11.39 -6.82 6.46
C GLN A 190 12.58 -6.48 7.36
N SER A 191 13.71 -6.08 6.77
CA SER A 191 14.88 -5.62 7.52
C SER A 191 14.59 -4.31 8.27
N LEU A 192 13.84 -3.39 7.64
CA LEU A 192 13.40 -2.15 8.28
C LEU A 192 12.46 -2.42 9.47
N ILE A 193 11.49 -3.33 9.31
CA ILE A 193 10.58 -3.76 10.38
C ILE A 193 11.38 -4.34 11.54
N ALA A 194 12.30 -5.28 11.27
CA ALA A 194 13.14 -5.90 12.30
C ALA A 194 14.01 -4.87 13.03
N SER A 195 14.64 -3.94 12.31
CA SER A 195 15.47 -2.90 12.92
C SER A 195 14.67 -1.97 13.84
N LEU A 196 13.45 -1.59 13.46
CA LEU A 196 12.61 -0.76 14.34
C LEU A 196 12.10 -1.57 15.53
N ASP A 197 11.75 -2.84 15.34
CA ASP A 197 11.32 -3.72 16.43
C ASP A 197 12.42 -3.92 17.48
N GLU A 198 13.69 -4.08 17.08
CA GLU A 198 14.81 -4.18 18.03
C GLU A 198 14.88 -2.98 18.99
N THR A 199 14.47 -1.79 18.53
CA THR A 199 14.49 -0.57 19.34
C THR A 199 13.21 -0.33 20.12
N GLN A 200 12.05 -0.73 19.58
CA GLN A 200 10.74 -0.38 20.14
C GLN A 200 9.99 -1.58 20.77
N GLY A 201 10.38 -2.81 20.45
CA GLY A 201 9.85 -4.05 21.02
C GLY A 201 8.37 -4.31 20.73
N PHE A 202 7.85 -3.82 19.61
CA PHE A 202 6.43 -3.96 19.26
C PHE A 202 6.01 -5.40 18.96
N SER A 203 6.92 -6.30 18.55
CA SER A 203 6.64 -7.72 18.35
C SER A 203 6.28 -8.46 19.65
N ASN A 204 6.64 -7.89 20.81
CA ASN A 204 6.23 -8.41 22.11
C ASN A 204 4.89 -7.84 22.60
N MET A 205 4.30 -6.89 21.85
CA MET A 205 3.07 -6.24 22.25
C MET A 205 1.84 -7.07 21.88
N ARG A 206 0.78 -6.85 22.64
CA ARG A 206 -0.55 -7.41 22.40
C ARG A 206 -1.51 -6.30 22.00
N ALA A 207 -2.36 -6.61 21.04
CA ALA A 207 -3.33 -5.68 20.47
C ALA A 207 -4.75 -6.24 20.50
N VAL A 208 -5.72 -5.35 20.43
CA VAL A 208 -7.07 -5.66 19.95
C VAL A 208 -7.28 -4.94 18.62
N ALA A 209 -7.83 -5.67 17.65
CA ALA A 209 -8.09 -5.12 16.33
C ALA A 209 -9.54 -4.64 16.22
N VAL A 210 -9.78 -3.55 15.50
CA VAL A 210 -11.14 -3.06 15.27
C VAL A 210 -11.90 -4.01 14.32
N PHE A 211 -11.30 -4.33 13.17
CA PHE A 211 -11.83 -5.28 12.19
C PHE A 211 -10.84 -6.40 11.83
N PRO A 212 -11.27 -7.40 11.04
CA PRO A 212 -10.40 -8.47 10.56
C PRO A 212 -9.22 -8.02 9.69
N SER A 213 -9.37 -6.93 8.93
CA SER A 213 -8.37 -6.51 7.92
C SER A 213 -7.02 -6.10 8.53
N GLU A 214 -7.05 -5.58 9.75
CA GLU A 214 -5.92 -5.04 10.49
C GLU A 214 -4.99 -6.13 11.00
N ILE A 215 -5.50 -7.36 11.14
CA ILE A 215 -4.78 -8.52 11.67
C ILE A 215 -3.53 -8.83 10.86
N TYR A 216 -3.58 -8.73 9.53
CA TYR A 216 -2.45 -9.05 8.68
C TYR A 216 -1.32 -8.01 8.77
N VAL A 217 -1.65 -6.73 9.00
CA VAL A 217 -0.64 -5.69 9.26
C VAL A 217 0.02 -5.94 10.61
N ALA A 218 -0.77 -6.28 11.64
CA ALA A 218 -0.23 -6.67 12.93
C ALA A 218 0.67 -7.90 12.85
N GLU A 219 0.26 -8.95 12.13
CA GLU A 219 1.05 -10.16 11.91
C GLU A 219 2.37 -9.83 11.18
N ALA A 220 2.33 -8.95 10.17
CA ALA A 220 3.53 -8.50 9.46
C ALA A 220 4.54 -7.80 10.37
N PHE A 221 4.08 -7.11 11.41
CA PHE A 221 4.91 -6.46 12.43
C PHE A 221 5.16 -7.35 13.67
N GLY A 222 4.72 -8.61 13.65
CA GLY A 222 4.89 -9.53 14.78
C GLY A 222 4.01 -9.23 16.00
N ILE A 223 3.03 -8.31 15.88
CA ILE A 223 2.14 -7.92 16.97
C ILE A 223 1.05 -9.00 17.14
N LYS A 224 0.89 -9.49 18.37
CA LYS A 224 -0.14 -10.49 18.67
C LYS A 224 -1.49 -9.85 18.93
N CYS A 225 -2.48 -10.16 18.09
CA CYS A 225 -3.85 -9.75 18.33
C CYS A 225 -4.59 -10.76 19.20
N ASP A 226 -5.30 -10.27 20.21
CA ASP A 226 -6.05 -11.12 21.15
C ASP A 226 -7.50 -11.34 20.73
N THR A 227 -8.09 -10.34 20.07
CA THR A 227 -9.46 -10.39 19.58
C THR A 227 -9.69 -9.32 18.50
N VAL A 228 -10.83 -9.42 17.83
CA VAL A 228 -11.36 -8.41 16.89
C VAL A 228 -12.65 -7.85 17.48
N LEU A 229 -12.78 -6.53 17.53
CA LEU A 229 -13.92 -5.85 18.17
C LEU A 229 -15.22 -5.98 17.36
N VAL A 230 -15.12 -5.98 16.03
CA VAL A 230 -16.24 -6.08 15.11
C VAL A 230 -15.93 -7.05 13.97
N VAL A 231 -16.83 -8.01 13.72
CA VAL A 231 -16.75 -8.97 12.62
C VAL A 231 -18.13 -9.04 11.96
N GLU A 232 -18.22 -8.85 10.64
CA GLU A 232 -19.50 -8.86 9.90
C GLU A 232 -20.59 -7.96 10.52
N SER A 233 -20.21 -6.76 10.97
CA SER A 233 -21.07 -5.81 11.72
C SER A 233 -21.56 -6.29 13.09
N ILE A 234 -21.10 -7.45 13.57
CA ILE A 234 -21.37 -7.97 14.91
C ILE A 234 -20.25 -7.55 15.84
N THR A 235 -20.60 -6.85 16.92
CA THR A 235 -19.66 -6.48 17.97
C THR A 235 -19.39 -7.63 18.93
N ILE A 236 -18.23 -7.62 19.58
CA ILE A 236 -17.88 -8.60 20.61
C ILE A 236 -18.91 -8.65 21.75
N SER A 237 -19.02 -9.83 22.38
CA SER A 237 -19.91 -10.02 23.54
C SER A 237 -19.50 -9.16 24.73
N GLY A 238 -20.47 -8.84 25.61
CA GLY A 238 -20.19 -8.04 26.82
C GLY A 238 -19.15 -8.66 27.75
N ALA A 239 -19.08 -9.99 27.83
CA ALA A 239 -18.05 -10.68 28.61
C ALA A 239 -16.66 -10.48 28.01
N LYS A 240 -16.52 -10.64 26.69
CA LYS A 240 -15.25 -10.41 25.98
C LYS A 240 -14.82 -8.95 26.06
N LEU A 241 -15.78 -8.02 25.98
CA LEU A 241 -15.53 -6.60 26.15
C LEU A 241 -14.95 -6.30 27.53
N LEU A 242 -15.49 -6.88 28.60
CA LEU A 242 -14.95 -6.71 29.95
C LEU A 242 -13.49 -7.22 30.04
N GLU A 243 -13.19 -8.36 29.41
CA GLU A 243 -11.81 -8.87 29.34
C GLU A 243 -10.86 -7.89 28.61
N VAL A 244 -11.30 -7.30 27.49
CA VAL A 244 -10.53 -6.28 26.76
C VAL A 244 -10.29 -5.05 27.63
N GLN A 245 -11.32 -4.57 28.31
CA GLN A 245 -11.25 -3.41 29.21
C GLN A 245 -10.25 -3.62 30.35
N ASP A 246 -10.30 -4.78 31.00
CA ASP A 246 -9.38 -5.14 32.07
C ASP A 246 -7.94 -5.31 31.53
N ALA A 247 -7.79 -5.93 30.36
CA ALA A 247 -6.49 -6.12 29.72
C ALA A 247 -5.82 -4.80 29.29
N LEU A 248 -6.59 -3.81 28.85
CA LEU A 248 -6.09 -2.47 28.56
C LEU A 248 -5.65 -1.76 29.86
N ARG A 249 -6.50 -1.78 30.90
CA ARG A 249 -6.22 -1.13 32.19
C ARG A 249 -4.99 -1.67 32.90
N ASN A 250 -4.83 -3.00 32.90
CA ASN A 250 -3.70 -3.66 33.56
C ASN A 250 -2.44 -3.73 32.67
N GLY A 251 -2.52 -3.24 31.43
CA GLY A 251 -1.40 -3.19 30.49
C GLY A 251 -1.05 -4.53 29.84
N THR A 252 -1.91 -5.55 29.94
CA THR A 252 -1.74 -6.84 29.25
C THR A 252 -1.93 -6.70 27.74
N VAL A 253 -2.84 -5.82 27.32
CA VAL A 253 -2.97 -5.32 25.94
C VAL A 253 -2.48 -3.87 25.93
N GLN A 254 -1.59 -3.55 25.00
CA GLN A 254 -1.01 -2.20 24.91
C GLN A 254 -1.61 -1.39 23.76
N LEU A 255 -2.10 -2.07 22.72
CA LEU A 255 -2.49 -1.46 21.46
C LEU A 255 -3.97 -1.69 21.15
N ILE A 256 -4.59 -0.68 20.55
CA ILE A 256 -5.85 -0.81 19.81
C ILE A 256 -5.50 -0.46 18.37
N ILE A 257 -5.70 -1.39 17.43
CA ILE A 257 -5.32 -1.21 16.03
C ILE A 257 -6.57 -1.14 15.15
N GLY A 258 -6.71 -0.05 14.40
CA GLY A 258 -7.78 0.13 13.42
C GLY A 258 -7.22 0.51 12.06
N SER A 259 -8.05 0.42 11.03
CA SER A 259 -7.79 0.92 9.69
C SER A 259 -8.43 2.28 9.43
N ASP A 260 -7.99 2.94 8.35
CA ASP A 260 -8.57 4.15 7.81
C ASP A 260 -10.02 4.00 7.33
N VAL A 261 -10.47 2.77 7.09
CA VAL A 261 -11.88 2.45 6.86
C VAL A 261 -12.61 2.37 8.20
N SER A 262 -12.08 1.56 9.11
CA SER A 262 -12.73 1.29 10.40
C SER A 262 -12.95 2.53 11.26
N GLN A 263 -12.06 3.51 11.15
CA GLN A 263 -12.09 4.74 11.92
C GLN A 263 -13.40 5.53 11.71
N PHE A 264 -14.02 5.39 10.54
CA PHE A 264 -15.27 6.08 10.18
C PHE A 264 -16.51 5.19 10.33
N GLN A 265 -16.36 4.01 10.93
CA GLN A 265 -17.44 3.08 11.20
C GLN A 265 -17.70 2.96 12.71
N ALA A 266 -18.77 2.26 13.10
CA ALA A 266 -19.12 2.05 14.50
C ALA A 266 -17.98 1.41 15.32
N GLY A 267 -17.18 0.54 14.70
CA GLY A 267 -15.98 -0.02 15.32
C GLY A 267 -14.94 1.04 15.69
N GLY A 268 -14.80 2.09 14.89
CA GLY A 268 -13.87 3.17 15.14
C GLY A 268 -14.26 4.05 16.31
N GLU A 269 -15.54 4.44 16.40
CA GLU A 269 -16.09 5.16 17.56
C GLU A 269 -15.89 4.35 18.85
N PHE A 270 -16.11 3.04 18.76
CA PHE A 270 -15.91 2.12 19.87
C PHE A 270 -14.44 2.03 20.30
N ALA A 271 -13.51 2.01 19.36
CA ALA A 271 -12.07 2.03 19.62
C ALA A 271 -11.61 3.31 20.31
N TYR A 272 -12.14 4.48 19.89
CA TYR A 272 -11.89 5.75 20.56
C TYR A 272 -12.36 5.74 22.01
N GLN A 273 -13.58 5.27 22.26
CA GLN A 273 -14.12 5.20 23.63
C GLN A 273 -13.31 4.24 24.51
N LEU A 274 -12.92 3.08 23.98
CA LEU A 274 -12.07 2.13 24.68
C LEU A 274 -10.72 2.74 25.08
N GLN A 275 -10.08 3.44 24.15
CA GLN A 275 -8.81 4.11 24.41
C GLN A 275 -8.94 5.20 25.47
N ALA A 276 -9.99 6.03 25.38
CA ALA A 276 -10.23 7.13 26.31
C ALA A 276 -10.52 6.64 27.75
N ASP A 277 -11.29 5.58 27.90
CA ASP A 277 -11.77 5.10 29.21
C ASP A 277 -10.84 4.08 29.88
N TYR A 278 -10.08 3.31 29.09
CA TYR A 278 -9.31 2.15 29.57
C TYR A 278 -7.82 2.23 29.24
N GLY A 279 -7.41 3.18 28.41
CA GLY A 279 -6.03 3.41 28.01
C GLY A 279 -5.59 2.57 26.81
N GLY A 280 -4.28 2.37 26.68
CA GLY A 280 -3.68 1.81 25.47
C GLY A 280 -3.29 2.88 24.45
N THR A 281 -2.61 2.45 23.39
CA THR A 281 -2.24 3.30 22.25
C THR A 281 -3.11 2.92 21.07
N LEU A 282 -3.85 3.89 20.56
CA LEU A 282 -4.67 3.71 19.36
C LEU A 282 -3.85 4.05 18.12
N ILE A 283 -3.74 3.08 17.20
CA ILE A 283 -3.02 3.22 15.94
C ILE A 283 -4.01 3.05 14.79
N TRP A 284 -3.99 3.98 13.85
CA TRP A 284 -4.75 3.91 12.61
C TRP A 284 -3.82 3.60 11.44
N TRP A 285 -4.01 2.45 10.82
CA TRP A 285 -3.27 1.98 9.66
C TRP A 285 -4.07 2.17 8.37
N LYS A 286 -3.36 2.14 7.25
CA LYS A 286 -3.94 2.01 5.92
C LYS A 286 -4.13 0.54 5.60
N THR A 287 -5.36 0.14 5.27
CA THR A 287 -5.66 -1.20 4.71
C THR A 287 -6.16 -1.13 3.27
N LEU A 288 -6.57 0.07 2.82
CA LEU A 288 -6.85 0.37 1.42
C LEU A 288 -5.63 0.98 0.73
N PHE A 289 -5.45 0.63 -0.54
CA PHE A 289 -4.49 1.26 -1.43
C PHE A 289 -5.15 2.41 -2.17
N PHE A 290 -4.42 3.50 -2.35
CA PHE A 290 -4.83 4.63 -3.19
C PHE A 290 -3.99 4.61 -4.46
N ALA A 291 -4.53 5.14 -5.56
CA ALA A 291 -3.78 5.33 -6.79
C ALA A 291 -2.44 6.04 -6.47
N GLU A 292 -1.35 5.57 -7.07
CA GLU A 292 0.04 6.05 -6.88
C GLU A 292 0.79 5.54 -5.62
N MET A 293 0.16 4.72 -4.77
CA MET A 293 0.82 4.10 -3.60
C MET A 293 1.12 2.62 -3.84
N ASP A 294 2.41 2.25 -3.86
CA ASP A 294 2.81 0.84 -3.93
C ASP A 294 2.71 0.13 -2.56
N TYR A 295 2.79 -1.20 -2.56
CA TYR A 295 2.72 -2.02 -1.35
C TYR A 295 3.76 -1.60 -0.29
N PHE A 296 4.97 -1.26 -0.73
CA PHE A 296 6.09 -0.93 0.15
C PHE A 296 5.87 0.41 0.84
N ALA A 297 5.36 1.41 0.12
CA ALA A 297 5.00 2.71 0.66
C ALA A 297 3.90 2.58 1.71
N LEU A 298 2.86 1.79 1.45
CA LEU A 298 1.77 1.56 2.41
C LEU A 298 2.28 0.88 3.69
N MET A 299 3.05 -0.20 3.57
CA MET A 299 3.56 -0.92 4.74
C MET A 299 4.59 -0.09 5.52
N THR A 300 5.41 0.70 4.83
CA THR A 300 6.36 1.64 5.48
C THR A 300 5.61 2.76 6.20
N PHE A 301 4.52 3.28 5.61
CA PHE A 301 3.64 4.25 6.27
C PHE A 301 3.03 3.66 7.55
N ASN A 302 2.50 2.44 7.48
CA ASN A 302 1.91 1.76 8.64
C ASN A 302 2.93 1.52 9.76
N LEU A 303 4.16 1.15 9.39
CA LEU A 303 5.27 0.99 10.32
C LEU A 303 5.64 2.33 10.99
N GLY A 304 5.69 3.41 10.22
CA GLY A 304 5.90 4.77 10.74
C GLY A 304 4.79 5.23 11.68
N ALA A 305 3.53 4.93 11.36
CA ALA A 305 2.38 5.24 12.22
C ALA A 305 2.45 4.50 13.57
N LEU A 306 2.83 3.22 13.55
CA LEU A 306 3.10 2.45 14.75
C LEU A 306 4.23 3.09 15.57
N ALA A 307 5.37 3.34 14.94
CA ALA A 307 6.53 3.90 15.60
C ALA A 307 6.24 5.24 16.27
N SER A 308 5.56 6.15 15.55
CA SER A 308 5.15 7.45 16.07
C SER A 308 4.17 7.32 17.25
N GLY A 309 3.23 6.38 17.20
CA GLY A 309 2.29 6.16 18.29
C GLY A 309 2.95 5.61 19.56
N LEU A 310 3.98 4.76 19.41
CA LEU A 310 4.78 4.24 20.53
C LEU A 310 5.69 5.31 21.15
N GLU A 311 6.29 6.16 20.31
CA GLU A 311 7.06 7.32 20.77
C GLU A 311 6.18 8.34 21.51
N GLY A 312 4.99 8.63 20.97
CA GLY A 312 4.01 9.50 21.62
C GLY A 312 3.55 8.99 23.00
N ARG A 313 3.56 7.67 23.20
CA ARG A 313 3.30 7.04 24.51
C ARG A 313 4.50 7.14 25.47
N SER A 314 5.72 7.19 24.94
CA SER A 314 6.97 7.13 25.73
C SER A 314 7.61 8.49 26.05
N GLY A 315 7.20 9.59 25.39
CA GLY A 315 7.60 10.96 25.76
C GLY A 315 6.88 11.45 27.02
N SER A 316 7.52 11.77 28.15
CA SER A 316 8.58 12.76 28.36
C SER A 316 8.29 14.12 27.69
N THR A 317 8.39 15.19 28.48
CA THR A 317 8.05 16.59 28.22
C THR A 317 8.92 17.26 27.12
N GLY A 318 8.96 16.70 25.91
CA GLY A 318 9.67 17.27 24.74
C GLY A 318 8.74 17.88 23.66
N SER A 319 7.45 17.54 23.70
CA SER A 319 6.44 17.83 22.66
C SER A 319 6.23 19.32 22.35
N GLU A 320 6.35 20.22 23.33
CA GLU A 320 6.11 21.65 23.08
C GLU A 320 7.15 22.29 22.16
N THR A 321 8.42 21.86 22.25
CA THR A 321 9.50 22.48 21.47
C THR A 321 9.47 22.15 19.99
N VAL A 322 9.11 20.91 19.64
CA VAL A 322 9.01 20.45 18.23
C VAL A 322 7.77 21.03 17.57
N ASN A 323 6.63 21.06 18.27
CA ASN A 323 5.40 21.68 17.77
C ASN A 323 5.58 23.19 17.54
N VAL A 324 6.26 23.89 18.45
CA VAL A 324 6.60 25.31 18.26
C VAL A 324 7.56 25.48 17.08
N ALA A 325 8.55 24.62 16.91
CA ALA A 325 9.47 24.69 15.78
C ALA A 325 8.77 24.49 14.42
N LEU A 326 7.82 23.55 14.33
CA LEU A 326 7.01 23.33 13.13
C LEU A 326 6.10 24.51 12.82
N VAL A 327 5.45 25.09 13.84
CA VAL A 327 4.62 26.30 13.66
C VAL A 327 5.47 27.48 13.18
N VAL A 328 6.66 27.67 13.74
CA VAL A 328 7.61 28.72 13.31
C VAL A 328 8.08 28.49 11.88
N LEU A 329 8.37 27.24 11.50
CA LEU A 329 8.75 26.89 10.13
C LEU A 329 7.63 27.20 9.13
N VAL A 330 6.39 26.75 9.40
CA VAL A 330 5.23 27.02 8.54
C VAL A 330 4.97 28.52 8.42
N ALA A 331 5.05 29.26 9.52
CA ALA A 331 4.90 30.72 9.50
C ALA A 331 5.99 31.39 8.64
N SER A 332 7.25 30.92 8.74
CA SER A 332 8.37 31.46 7.95
C SER A 332 8.19 31.22 6.46
N LEU A 333 7.74 30.01 6.07
CA LEU A 333 7.46 29.67 4.67
C LEU A 333 6.30 30.51 4.12
N GLY A 334 5.23 30.71 4.91
CA GLY A 334 4.12 31.57 4.53
C GLY A 334 4.54 33.02 4.27
N ILE A 335 5.48 33.56 5.06
CA ILE A 335 6.04 34.90 4.85
C ILE A 335 6.83 34.96 3.54
N VAL A 336 7.67 33.95 3.26
CA VAL A 336 8.45 33.90 2.01
C VAL A 336 7.53 33.89 0.79
N VAL A 337 6.51 33.02 0.79
CA VAL A 337 5.52 32.94 -0.31
C VAL A 337 4.80 34.28 -0.50
N THR A 338 4.45 34.95 0.60
CA THR A 338 3.77 36.27 0.53
C THR A 338 4.68 37.33 -0.11
N ILE A 339 5.97 37.36 0.28
CA ILE A 339 6.96 38.28 -0.28
C ILE A 339 7.18 38.00 -1.77
N GLU A 340 7.39 36.75 -2.16
CA GLU A 340 7.55 36.37 -3.56
C GLU A 340 6.34 36.74 -4.40
N THR A 341 5.13 36.50 -3.89
CA THR A 341 3.88 36.87 -4.56
C THR A 341 3.80 38.39 -4.78
N ILE A 342 4.16 39.20 -3.78
CA ILE A 342 4.17 40.66 -3.89
C ILE A 342 5.20 41.10 -4.94
N ILE A 343 6.42 40.54 -4.93
CA ILE A 343 7.47 40.86 -5.90
C ILE A 343 7.00 40.54 -7.32
N LEU A 344 6.37 39.39 -7.54
CA LEU A 344 5.83 38.99 -8.83
C LEU A 344 4.73 39.94 -9.31
N ILE A 345 3.80 40.34 -8.44
CA ILE A 345 2.74 41.30 -8.77
C ILE A 345 3.31 42.68 -9.13
N VAL A 346 4.31 43.16 -8.37
CA VAL A 346 4.96 44.45 -8.64
C VAL A 346 5.70 44.40 -9.98
N ARG A 347 6.41 43.31 -10.28
CA ARG A 347 7.13 43.13 -11.54
C ARG A 347 6.17 43.06 -12.73
N ALA A 348 5.08 42.33 -12.61
CA ALA A 348 4.05 42.20 -13.65
C ALA A 348 3.30 43.52 -13.93
N ARG A 349 3.28 44.47 -12.99
CA ARG A 349 2.70 45.82 -13.19
C ARG A 349 3.69 46.83 -13.76
N ALA A 350 4.99 46.51 -13.77
CA ALA A 350 6.05 47.37 -14.27
C ALA A 350 6.45 47.06 -15.72
N GLU A 351 5.96 45.94 -16.27
CA GLU A 351 6.01 45.56 -17.70
C GLU A 351 4.78 46.06 -18.45
#